data_AF-A0A7X6UEK0-F1
#
_entry.id   AF-A0A7X6UEK0-F1
#
_cell.length_a   1.000
_cell.length_b   1.000
_cell.length_c   1.000
_cell.angle_alpha   90.00
_cell.angle_beta   90.00
_cell.angle_gamma   90.00
#
_symmetry.space_group_name_H-M   'P 1'
#
loop_
_entity.id
_entity.type
_entity.pdbx_description
1 polymer ?
#
loop_
_entity_poly.entity_id
_entity_poly.type
_entity_poly.pdbx_seq_one_letter_code
_entity_poly.pdbx_strand_id
1 'polypeptide(L)' 'YDNISVRPMAKFTISADHRVIDGVVAAKFLADLVKVIENPEIFYE' A
#
# COMPACT_ATOMS: atom_id res chain seq x y z
N TYR A 1 13.11 -14.17 13.42
CA TYR A 1 14.48 -13.78 13.03
C TYR A 1 14.35 -12.72 11.97
N ASP A 2 14.89 -11.53 12.20
CA ASP A 2 14.95 -10.49 11.17
C ASP A 2 16.12 -10.84 10.23
N ASN A 3 15.84 -11.17 8.97
CA ASN A 3 16.85 -11.65 8.01
C ASN A 3 16.92 -10.66 6.85
N ILE A 4 18.11 -10.10 6.61
CA ILE A 4 18.34 -9.16 5.51
C ILE A 4 18.45 -9.95 4.21
N SER A 5 17.60 -9.65 3.23
CA SER A 5 17.58 -10.31 1.92
C SER A 5 17.21 -9.34 0.79
N VAL A 6 17.66 -9.63 -0.43
CA VAL A 6 17.25 -8.87 -1.63
C VAL A 6 15.83 -9.30 -2.01
N ARG A 7 14.96 -8.32 -2.28
CA ARG A 7 13.57 -8.55 -2.73
C ARG A 7 13.22 -7.64 -3.90
N PRO A 8 12.31 -8.05 -4.80
CA PRO A 8 11.69 -7.14 -5.76
C PRO A 8 10.96 -6.02 -5.03
N MET A 9 11.20 -4.78 -5.43
CA MET A 9 10.56 -3.60 -4.83
C MET A 9 9.71 -2.89 -5.88
N ALA A 10 8.45 -2.61 -5.55
CA ALA A 10 7.57 -1.76 -6.36
C ALA A 10 7.39 -0.41 -5.68
N LYS A 11 7.35 0.68 -6.47
CA LYS A 11 7.08 2.02 -5.98
C LYS A 11 5.72 2.50 -6.49
N PHE A 12 4.87 2.90 -5.57
CA PHE A 12 3.56 3.46 -5.88
C PHE A 12 3.49 4.92 -5.46
N THR A 13 2.77 5.72 -6.25
CA THR A 13 2.50 7.13 -5.97
C THR A 13 1.01 7.35 -6.17
N ILE A 14 0.37 8.07 -5.24
CA ILE A 14 -1.01 8.51 -5.38
C ILE A 14 -1.06 10.03 -5.49
N SER A 15 -2.00 10.53 -6.29
CA SER A 15 -2.41 11.93 -6.31
C SER A 15 -3.87 12.01 -5.88
N ALA A 16 -4.18 12.92 -4.97
CA ALA A 16 -5.53 13.09 -4.42
C ALA A 16 -5.88 14.58 -4.33
N ASP A 17 -7.17 14.91 -4.54
CA ASP A 17 -7.68 16.25 -4.26
C ASP A 17 -7.91 16.41 -2.75
N HIS A 18 -7.07 17.21 -2.10
CA HIS A 18 -7.12 17.42 -0.66
C HIS A 18 -8.36 18.16 -0.15
N ARG A 19 -9.15 18.78 -1.04
CA ARG A 19 -10.43 19.37 -0.66
C ARG A 19 -11.49 18.31 -0.40
N VAL A 20 -11.29 17.10 -0.93
CA VAL A 20 -12.21 15.97 -0.84
C VAL A 20 -11.65 14.88 0.07
N ILE A 21 -10.35 14.58 -0.03
CA ILE A 21 -9.69 13.47 0.67
C ILE A 21 -8.58 13.98 1.58
N ASP A 22 -8.62 13.60 2.85
CA ASP A 22 -7.55 13.89 3.80
C ASP A 22 -6.29 13.03 3.53
N GLY A 23 -5.11 13.55 3.89
CA GLY A 23 -3.84 12.85 3.70
C GLY A 23 -3.74 11.52 4.46
N VAL A 24 -4.35 11.42 5.65
CA VAL A 24 -4.38 10.17 6.42
C VAL A 24 -5.19 9.10 5.70
N VAL A 25 -6.29 9.49 5.05
CA VAL A 25 -7.13 8.56 4.27
C VAL A 25 -6.37 8.06 3.05
N ALA A 26 -5.70 8.95 2.31
CA ALA A 26 -4.87 8.58 1.17
C ALA A 26 -3.69 7.65 1.56
N ALA A 27 -3.05 7.91 2.70
CA ALA A 27 -1.97 7.07 3.23
C ALA A 27 -2.47 5.68 3.63
N LYS A 28 -3.64 5.59 4.29
CA LYS A 28 -4.27 4.30 4.64
C LYS A 28 -4.61 3.50 3.37
N PHE A 29 -5.17 4.15 2.36
CA PHE A 29 -5.45 3.51 1.08
C PHE A 29 -4.20 2.91 0.44
N LEU A 30 -3.09 3.67 0.38
CA LEU A 30 -1.82 3.14 -0.15
C LEU A 30 -1.30 1.96 0.68
N ALA A 31 -1.44 2.00 2.01
CA ALA A 31 -1.03 0.89 2.87
C ALA A 31 -1.86 -0.37 2.61
N ASP A 32 -3.18 -0.23 2.43
CA ASP A 32 -4.06 -1.35 2.14
C ASP A 32 -3.81 -1.90 0.72
N LEU A 33 -3.51 -1.04 -0.24
CA LEU A 33 -3.07 -1.46 -1.58
C LEU A 33 -1.79 -2.31 -1.51
N VAL A 34 -0.79 -1.88 -0.73
CA VAL A 34 0.46 -2.65 -0.54
C VAL A 34 0.16 -4.02 0.06
N LYS A 35 -0.69 -4.11 1.10
CA LYS A 35 -1.04 -5.39 1.73
C LYS A 35 -1.65 -6.38 0.74
N VAL A 36 -2.58 -5.92 -0.10
CA VAL A 36 -3.25 -6.77 -1.10
C VAL A 36 -2.28 -7.19 -2.21
N ILE A 37 -1.38 -6.30 -2.64
CA ILE A 37 -0.37 -6.66 -3.65
C ILE A 37 0.63 -7.69 -3.09
N GLU A 38 1.01 -7.56 -1.82
CA GLU A 38 1.92 -8.50 -1.17
C GLU A 38 1.25 -9.85 -0.84
N ASN A 39 -0.06 -9.86 -0.58
CA ASN A 39 -0.86 -11.04 -0.21
C ASN A 39 -2.20 -11.03 -0.96
N PRO A 40 -2.23 -11.42 -2.26
CA PRO A 40 -3.42 -11.31 -3.11
C PRO A 40 -4.65 -12.08 -2.62
N GLU A 41 -4.45 -13.13 -1.82
CA GLU A 41 -5.51 -13.94 -1.21
C GLU A 41 -6.45 -13.12 -0.32
N ILE A 42 -5.96 -12.05 0.32
CA ILE A 42 -6.77 -11.13 1.16
C ILE A 42 -7.92 -10.51 0.35
N PHE A 43 -7.76 -10.38 -0.97
CA PHE A 43 -8.78 -9.81 -1.83
C PHE A 43 -10.01 -10.71 -2.03
N TYR A 44 -9.88 -12.01 -1.77
CA TYR A 44 -10.93 -13.01 -2.02
C TYR A 44 -11.65 -13.49 -0.74
N GLU A 45 -11.21 -13.04 0.44
CA GLU A 45 -11.89 -13.24 1.74
C GLU A 45 -12.91 -12.14 2.02
#